data_AF-A0A059ZVL0-F1
#
_entry.id   AF-A0A059ZVL0-F1
#
_cell.length_a   1.000
_cell.length_b   1.000
_cell.length_c   1.000
_cell.angle_alpha   90.00
_cell.angle_beta   90.00
_cell.angle_gamma   90.00
#
_symmetry.space_group_name_H-M   'P 1'
#
loop_
_entity.id
_entity.type
_entity.pdbx_description
1 polymer ?
#
loop_
_entity_poly.entity_id
_entity_poly.type
_entity_poly.pdbx_seq_one_letter_code
_entity_poly.pdbx_strand_id
1 'polypeptide(L)' 'MSTQPDDPIPAAPLQALLDACRKIARMKHPSIEHLLRRRGFGFEADRIADLVLAIEALDAQHDAD' A
#
# COMPACT_ATOMS: atom_id res chain seq x y z
N MET A 1 -9.19 9.13 -26.83
CA MET A 1 -8.12 8.13 -26.63
C MET A 1 -8.55 7.26 -25.46
N SER A 2 -9.10 6.10 -25.75
CA SER A 2 -9.57 5.15 -24.74
C SER A 2 -8.38 4.33 -24.28
N THR A 3 -7.90 4.55 -23.05
CA THR A 3 -6.87 3.68 -22.46
C THR A 3 -7.51 2.32 -22.19
N GLN A 4 -7.12 1.33 -22.99
CA GLN A 4 -7.59 -0.04 -22.85
C GLN A 4 -7.19 -0.55 -21.46
N PRO A 5 -8.14 -0.98 -20.61
CA PRO A 5 -7.90 -1.24 -19.18
C PRO A 5 -7.11 -2.54 -18.88
N ASP A 6 -6.62 -3.23 -19.92
CA ASP A 6 -6.05 -4.58 -19.84
C ASP A 6 -4.58 -4.66 -20.29
N ASP A 7 -3.90 -3.53 -20.50
CA ASP A 7 -2.46 -3.59 -20.67
C ASP A 7 -1.82 -3.96 -19.32
N PRO A 8 -1.04 -5.06 -19.24
CA PRO A 8 -0.42 -5.47 -18.00
C PRO A 8 0.49 -4.35 -17.50
N ILE A 9 0.36 -3.99 -16.22
CA ILE A 9 1.25 -3.01 -15.59
C ILE A 9 2.68 -3.50 -15.79
N PRO A 10 3.58 -2.69 -16.38
CA PRO A 10 4.95 -3.14 -16.59
C PRO A 10 5.55 -3.55 -15.23
N ALA A 11 6.26 -4.68 -15.20
CA ALA A 11 6.70 -5.31 -13.95
C ALA A 11 7.54 -4.38 -13.06
N ALA A 12 8.35 -3.51 -13.67
CA ALA A 12 9.19 -2.56 -12.93
C ALA A 12 8.36 -1.49 -12.16
N PRO A 13 7.39 -0.78 -12.77
CA PRO A 13 6.44 0.06 -12.06
C PRO A 13 5.67 -0.64 -10.94
N LEU A 14 5.22 -1.87 -11.16
CA LEU A 14 4.48 -2.62 -10.15
C LEU A 14 5.37 -2.94 -8.94
N GLN A 15 6.60 -3.39 -9.17
CA GLN A 15 7.54 -3.67 -8.09
C GLN A 15 7.89 -2.39 -7.31
N ALA A 16 8.13 -1.28 -8.00
CA ALA A 16 8.41 0.01 -7.36
C ALA A 16 7.23 0.48 -6.49
N LEU A 17 5.99 0.25 -6.93
CA LEU A 17 4.79 0.55 -6.16
C LEU A 17 4.71 -0.32 -4.90
N LEU A 18 4.89 -1.64 -5.03
CA LEU A 18 4.86 -2.57 -3.89
C LEU A 18 5.94 -2.23 -2.86
N ASP A 19 7.14 -1.87 -3.31
CA ASP A 19 8.23 -1.46 -2.42
C ASP A 19 7.91 -0.15 -1.67
N ALA A 20 7.23 0.79 -2.33
CA ALA A 20 6.74 2.00 -1.67
C ALA A 20 5.66 1.67 -0.63
N CYS A 21 4.70 0.80 -0.96
CA CYS A 21 3.66 0.35 -0.04
C CYS A 21 4.26 -0.38 1.19
N ARG A 22 5.25 -1.25 0.99
CA ARG A 22 6.00 -1.90 2.08
C ARG A 22 6.71 -0.90 2.99
N LYS A 23 7.30 0.16 2.43
CA LYS A 23 7.91 1.22 3.24
C LYS A 23 6.87 1.89 4.15
N ILE A 24 5.66 2.14 3.64
CA ILE A 24 4.55 2.70 4.42
C ILE A 24 4.12 1.72 5.53
N ALA A 25 3.90 0.44 5.19
CA ALA A 25 3.48 -0.59 6.13
C ALA A 25 4.47 -0.79 7.29
N ARG A 26 5.77 -0.64 7.04
CA ARG A 26 6.81 -0.79 8.06
C ARG A 26 6.97 0.42 8.98
N MET A 27 6.23 1.53 8.77
CA MET A 27 6.33 2.71 9.62
C MET A 27 5.71 2.46 10.99
N LYS A 28 6.52 2.54 12.05
CA LYS A 28 6.09 2.22 13.42
C LYS A 28 5.34 3.37 14.12
N HIS A 29 6.03 4.46 14.50
CA HIS A 29 5.36 5.60 15.13
C HIS A 29 6.12 6.93 14.94
N PRO A 30 5.43 8.03 14.59
CA PRO A 30 4.04 8.04 14.13
C PRO A 30 3.95 7.39 12.73
N SER A 31 3.03 6.45 12.56
CA SER A 31 2.69 5.88 11.25
C SER A 31 1.93 6.91 10.40
N ILE A 32 1.86 6.70 9.09
CA ILE A 32 1.06 7.58 8.21
C ILE A 32 -0.41 7.59 8.64
N GLU A 33 -0.98 6.43 8.99
CA GLU A 33 -2.33 6.33 9.55
C GLU A 33 -2.49 7.24 10.79
N HIS A 34 -1.55 7.15 11.73
CA HIS A 34 -1.59 7.97 12.94
C HIS A 34 -1.52 9.48 12.62
N LEU A 35 -0.65 9.87 11.69
CA LEU A 35 -0.52 11.28 11.25
C LEU A 35 -1.81 11.79 10.59
N LEU A 36 -2.42 10.98 9.71
CA LEU A 36 -3.66 11.33 9.02
C LEU A 36 -4.82 11.48 10.01
N ARG A 37 -4.99 10.50 10.90
CA ARG A 37 -6.05 10.51 11.91
C ARG A 37 -5.93 11.70 12.86
N ARG A 38 -4.70 12.04 13.29
CA ARG A 38 -4.43 13.25 14.10
C ARG A 38 -4.74 14.58 13.41
N ARG A 39 -4.73 14.60 12.07
CA ARG A 39 -5.03 15.80 11.27
C ARG A 39 -6.50 15.87 10.81
N GLY A 40 -7.34 14.89 11.18
CA GLY A 40 -8.75 14.85 10.79
C GLY A 40 -9.03 14.11 9.48
N PHE A 41 -8.02 13.49 8.87
CA PHE A 41 -8.15 12.68 7.64
C PHE A 41 -8.49 11.22 7.99
N GLY A 42 -9.68 11.01 8.56
CA GLY A 42 -10.12 9.70 9.03
C GLY A 42 -10.28 8.68 7.91
N PHE A 43 -10.90 9.09 6.80
CA PHE A 43 -11.13 8.21 5.65
C PHE A 43 -9.81 7.76 5.02
N GLU A 44 -8.86 8.67 4.82
CA GLU A 44 -7.55 8.37 4.26
C GLU A 44 -6.73 7.50 5.22
N ALA A 45 -6.86 7.72 6.53
CA ALA A 45 -6.23 6.85 7.52
C ALA A 45 -6.74 5.40 7.39
N ASP A 46 -8.05 5.22 7.24
CA ASP A 46 -8.64 3.89 7.07
C ASP A 46 -8.17 3.22 5.75
N ARG A 47 -8.06 3.98 4.65
CA ARG A 47 -7.48 3.47 3.39
C ARG A 47 -6.02 3.05 3.53
N ILE A 48 -5.23 3.78 4.32
CA ILE A 48 -3.83 3.39 4.62
C ILE A 48 -3.81 2.13 5.48
N ALA A 49 -4.68 1.99 6.47
CA ALA A 49 -4.77 0.77 7.27
C ALA A 49 -5.11 -0.45 6.39
N ASP A 50 -6.08 -0.32 5.49
CA ASP A 50 -6.43 -1.38 4.52
C ASP A 50 -5.24 -1.75 3.62
N LEU A 51 -4.48 -0.75 3.15
CA LEU A 51 -3.27 -0.97 2.35
C LEU A 51 -2.20 -1.74 3.14
N VAL A 52 -1.96 -1.39 4.40
CA VAL A 52 -0.98 -2.07 5.25
C VAL A 52 -1.34 -3.55 5.41
N LEU A 53 -2.61 -3.84 5.73
CA LEU A 53 -3.10 -5.22 5.86
C LEU A 53 -2.94 -6.02 4.56
N ALA A 54 -3.22 -5.41 3.41
CA ALA A 54 -3.06 -6.07 2.12
C ALA A 54 -1.60 -6.43 1.82
N ILE A 55 -0.65 -5.54 2.12
CA ILE A 55 0.79 -5.80 1.91
C ILE A 55 1.31 -6.85 2.88
N GLU A 56 0.90 -6.83 4.14
CA GLU A 56 1.27 -7.85 5.12
C GLU A 56 0.77 -9.24 4.71
N ALA A 57 -0.46 -9.33 4.18
CA ALA A 57 -1.00 -10.58 3.65
C ALA A 57 -0.22 -11.07 2.42
N LEU A 58 0.16 -10.17 1.51
CA LEU A 58 0.98 -10.52 0.34
C LEU A 58 2.37 -11.03 0.73
N ASP A 59 3.04 -10.35 1.67
CA ASP A 59 4.36 -10.76 2.15
C ASP A 59 4.27 -12.12 2.87
N ALA A 60 3.23 -12.36 3.68
CA ALA A 60 3.01 -13.65 4.34
C ALA A 60 2.73 -14.80 3.36
N GLN A 61 2.05 -14.53 2.24
CA GLN A 61 1.87 -15.50 1.16
C GLN A 61 3.17 -15.81 0.43
N HIS A 62 4.04 -14.81 0.25
CA HIS A 62 5.34 -14.99 -0.39
C HIS A 62 6.33 -15.81 0.44
N ASP A 63 6.30 -15.69 1.77
CA ASP A 63 7.15 -16.48 2.67
C ASP A 63 6.71 -17.96 2.79
N ALA A 64 5.49 -18.29 2.37
CA ALA A 64 4.91 -19.64 2.46
C ALA A 64 5.12 -20.49 1.19
N ASP A 65 5.60 -19.88 0.10
CA ASP A 65 5.89 -20.51 -1.21
C ASP A 65 7.41 -20.74 -1.38
#